data_AF-A0A645GVD7-F1
#
_entry.id   AF-A0A645GVD7-F1
#
_cell.length_a   1.000
_cell.length_b   1.000
_cell.length_c   1.000
_cell.angle_alpha   90.00
_cell.angle_beta   90.00
_cell.angle_gamma   90.00
#
_symmetry.space_group_name_H-M   'P 1'
#
loop_
_entity.id
_entity.type
_entity.pdbx_description
1 polymer ?
#
loop_
_entity_poly.entity_id
_entity_poly.type
_entity_poly.pdbx_seq_one_letter_code
_entity_poly.pdbx_strand_id
1 'polypeptide(L)'
;MGVGLMENAFDKTYKIAFLPGEQIPAEEPKLLLEAKAAMGKIFLEGCDVLVLQKIGKNYSGGGMDTNVVGRSRLPIGIKSERMAIFELSAESHGNATGMGRADVATKKFLSQLSFDATYPNAITDHDSSTYKIPLIVDNEQEAMQTAMAICLNIDYENPRIIILKNSLEIEDILISEALIPEAKTRQELTIVSQPFDLEFDEAGDLKTII
;
A
#
# COMPACT_ATOMS: atom_id res chain seq x y z
N MET A 1 10.35 -17.57 -29.30
CA MET A 1 9.52 -16.36 -29.38
C MET A 1 9.06 -16.05 -27.98
N GLY A 2 9.27 -14.82 -27.51
CA GLY A 2 8.78 -14.33 -26.22
C GLY A 2 7.59 -13.39 -26.42
N VAL A 3 6.65 -13.44 -25.48
CA VAL A 3 5.50 -12.53 -25.41
C VAL A 3 5.57 -11.84 -24.05
N GLY A 4 5.59 -10.51 -24.05
CA GLY A 4 5.57 -9.69 -22.84
C GLY A 4 4.29 -8.88 -22.79
N LEU A 5 3.62 -8.91 -21.64
CA LEU A 5 2.47 -8.04 -21.33
C LEU A 5 2.96 -6.93 -20.40
N MET A 6 2.63 -5.69 -20.72
CA MET A 6 2.91 -4.54 -19.88
C MET A 6 1.61 -3.91 -19.42
N GLU A 7 1.52 -3.69 -18.12
CA GLU A 7 0.36 -3.13 -17.42
C GLU A 7 0.65 -1.69 -17.01
N ASN A 8 -0.41 -0.89 -16.93
CA ASN A 8 -0.33 0.49 -16.45
C ASN A 8 -0.69 0.56 -14.96
N ALA A 9 -0.69 1.77 -14.41
CA ALA A 9 -1.05 2.07 -13.02
C ALA A 9 -2.43 1.58 -12.56
N PHE A 10 -3.28 1.14 -13.49
CA PHE A 10 -4.66 0.72 -13.27
C PHE A 10 -4.86 -0.79 -13.49
N ASP A 11 -3.77 -1.57 -13.43
CA ASP A 11 -3.76 -3.03 -13.64
C ASP A 11 -4.35 -3.46 -15.00
N LYS A 12 -4.24 -2.58 -16.01
CA LYS A 12 -4.72 -2.83 -17.37
C LYS A 12 -3.54 -3.02 -18.30
N THR A 13 -3.54 -4.11 -19.06
CA THR A 13 -2.59 -4.31 -20.14
C THR A 13 -2.71 -3.17 -21.14
N TYR A 14 -1.67 -2.35 -21.26
CA TYR A 14 -1.64 -1.23 -22.20
C TYR A 14 -0.75 -1.53 -23.42
N LYS A 15 0.12 -2.54 -23.33
CA LYS A 15 1.01 -2.93 -24.41
C LYS A 15 1.34 -4.41 -24.38
N ILE A 16 1.38 -5.02 -25.57
CA ILE A 16 1.82 -6.38 -25.80
C ILE A 16 3.05 -6.32 -26.70
N ALA A 17 4.17 -6.89 -26.24
CA ALA A 17 5.42 -6.97 -26.99
C ALA A 17 5.70 -8.39 -27.45
N PHE A 18 6.09 -8.53 -28.71
CA PHE A 18 6.53 -9.80 -29.31
C PHE A 18 8.00 -9.69 -29.67
N LEU A 19 8.82 -10.57 -29.11
CA LEU A 19 10.26 -10.58 -29.36
C LEU A 19 10.73 -11.95 -29.87
N PRO A 20 11.50 -12.00 -30.97
CA PRO A 20 12.30 -13.16 -31.30
C PRO A 20 13.26 -13.49 -30.16
N GLY A 21 13.54 -14.78 -29.92
CA GLY A 21 14.35 -15.20 -28.75
C GLY A 21 15.73 -14.54 -28.70
N GLU A 22 16.33 -14.34 -29.86
CA GLU A 22 17.64 -13.70 -30.04
C GLU A 22 17.65 -12.20 -29.64
N GLN A 23 16.50 -11.53 -29.70
CA GLN A 23 16.38 -10.09 -29.39
C GLN A 23 16.02 -9.83 -27.94
N ILE A 24 15.53 -10.84 -27.20
CA ILE A 24 15.11 -10.69 -25.80
C ILE A 24 16.20 -10.05 -24.95
N PRO A 25 17.48 -10.51 -24.96
CA PRO A 25 18.51 -9.92 -24.10
C PRO A 25 18.80 -8.44 -24.35
N ALA A 26 18.54 -7.94 -25.57
CA ALA A 26 18.81 -6.57 -25.96
C ALA A 26 17.60 -5.64 -25.80
N GLU A 27 16.39 -6.15 -26.06
CA GLU A 27 15.16 -5.34 -26.10
C GLU A 27 14.33 -5.41 -24.82
N GLU A 28 14.31 -6.56 -24.11
CA GLU A 28 13.56 -6.70 -22.85
C GLU A 28 13.96 -5.67 -21.79
N PRO A 29 15.26 -5.32 -21.59
CA PRO A 29 15.62 -4.29 -20.62
C PRO A 29 15.00 -2.92 -20.91
N LYS A 30 14.76 -2.58 -22.17
CA LYS A 30 14.09 -1.32 -22.56
C LYS A 30 12.60 -1.37 -22.24
N LEU A 31 11.96 -2.51 -22.49
CA LEU A 31 10.56 -2.75 -22.13
C LEU A 31 10.36 -2.73 -20.63
N LEU A 32 11.31 -3.26 -19.85
CA LEU A 32 11.29 -3.20 -18.40
C LEU A 32 11.36 -1.75 -17.88
N LEU A 33 12.18 -0.89 -18.49
CA LEU A 33 12.23 0.53 -18.14
C LEU A 33 10.91 1.24 -18.45
N GLU A 34 10.28 0.91 -19.58
CA GLU A 34 8.97 1.43 -19.96
C GLU A 34 7.88 0.99 -18.96
N ALA A 35 7.82 -0.31 -18.65
CA ALA A 35 6.89 -0.86 -17.68
C ALA A 35 7.07 -0.23 -16.28
N LYS A 36 8.32 -0.04 -15.85
CA LYS A 36 8.63 0.65 -14.58
C LYS A 36 8.14 2.09 -14.55
N ALA A 37 8.19 2.79 -15.67
CA ALA A 37 7.69 4.16 -15.77
C ALA A 37 6.15 4.23 -15.77
N ALA A 38 5.48 3.16 -16.19
CA ALA A 38 4.01 3.05 -16.25
C ALA A 38 3.37 2.58 -14.94
N MET A 39 4.14 2.06 -13.98
CA MET A 39 3.64 1.61 -12.68
C MET A 39 2.98 2.75 -11.89
N GLY A 40 1.90 2.39 -11.20
CA GLY A 40 1.22 3.28 -10.25
C GLY A 40 2.15 3.67 -9.10
N LYS A 41 2.10 4.94 -8.70
CA LYS A 41 2.85 5.44 -7.55
C LYS A 41 2.09 6.60 -6.91
N ILE A 42 2.36 6.82 -5.63
CA ILE A 42 1.84 7.98 -4.90
C ILE A 42 2.75 9.17 -5.22
N PHE A 43 2.20 10.24 -5.81
CA PHE A 43 2.95 11.41 -6.28
C PHE A 43 3.20 12.47 -5.18
N LEU A 44 3.33 12.02 -3.92
CA LEU A 44 3.67 12.84 -2.77
C LEU A 44 5.06 12.44 -2.23
N GLU A 45 5.77 13.37 -1.59
CA GLU A 45 7.14 13.13 -1.12
C GLU A 45 7.21 12.18 0.06
N GLY A 46 6.21 12.24 0.94
CA GLY A 46 6.12 11.42 2.13
C GLY A 46 4.99 11.82 3.06
N CYS A 47 4.73 10.98 4.05
CA CYS A 47 3.71 11.16 5.08
C CYS A 47 4.22 10.63 6.42
N ASP A 48 3.59 11.07 7.50
CA ASP A 48 3.85 10.55 8.84
C ASP A 48 3.22 9.16 8.96
N VAL A 49 1.95 9.05 8.55
CA VAL A 49 1.16 7.81 8.63
C VAL A 49 0.58 7.45 7.28
N LEU A 50 0.84 6.21 6.86
CA LEU A 50 0.19 5.57 5.72
C LEU A 50 -0.80 4.51 6.23
N VAL A 51 -2.06 4.63 5.85
CA VAL A 51 -3.11 3.68 6.21
C VAL A 51 -3.50 2.87 4.99
N LEU A 52 -3.59 1.55 5.13
CA LEU A 52 -4.25 0.68 4.16
C LEU A 52 -5.49 0.08 4.82
N GLN A 53 -6.67 0.39 4.30
CA GLN A 53 -7.89 -0.23 4.80
C GLN A 53 -7.83 -1.76 4.63
N LYS A 54 -7.38 -2.22 3.46
CA LYS A 54 -7.29 -3.66 3.17
C LYS A 54 -5.94 -4.04 2.55
N ILE A 55 -5.40 -5.16 3.01
CA ILE A 55 -4.24 -5.83 2.39
C ILE A 55 -4.65 -7.20 1.90
N GLY A 56 -3.88 -7.80 1.01
CA GLY A 56 -4.19 -9.12 0.48
C GLY A 56 -3.36 -9.56 -0.71
N LYS A 57 -3.25 -10.88 -0.90
CA LYS A 57 -2.48 -11.51 -1.98
C LYS A 57 -3.05 -11.23 -3.37
N ASN A 58 -4.33 -10.90 -3.43
CA ASN A 58 -5.02 -10.46 -4.63
C ASN A 58 -4.63 -9.03 -5.07
N TYR A 59 -4.17 -8.17 -4.15
CA TYR A 59 -3.68 -6.82 -4.50
C TYR A 59 -2.20 -6.82 -4.85
N SER A 60 -1.43 -7.70 -4.19
CA SER A 60 -0.04 -7.98 -4.53
C SER A 60 0.34 -9.30 -3.88
N GLY A 61 1.17 -10.12 -4.53
CA GLY A 61 1.59 -11.42 -3.97
C GLY A 61 2.21 -11.32 -2.57
N GLY A 62 2.79 -10.16 -2.23
CA GLY A 62 3.33 -9.80 -0.92
C GLY A 62 2.33 -9.19 0.08
N GLY A 63 1.02 -9.27 -0.19
CA GLY A 63 -0.05 -8.63 0.59
C GLY A 63 -0.28 -7.16 0.25
N MET A 64 0.78 -6.44 -0.13
CA MET A 64 0.74 -5.05 -0.59
C MET A 64 1.91 -4.81 -1.54
N ASP A 65 1.75 -3.91 -2.52
CA ASP A 65 2.83 -3.53 -3.41
C ASP A 65 3.84 -2.63 -2.70
N THR A 66 5.01 -3.17 -2.41
CA THR A 66 6.12 -2.47 -1.75
C THR A 66 6.66 -1.28 -2.54
N ASN A 67 6.44 -1.22 -3.85
CA ASN A 67 6.85 -0.11 -4.71
C ASN A 67 5.88 1.07 -4.60
N VAL A 68 4.64 0.83 -4.16
CA VAL A 68 3.64 1.86 -3.87
C VAL A 68 3.82 2.34 -2.43
N VAL A 69 3.78 1.42 -1.47
CA VAL A 69 3.72 1.75 -0.04
C VAL A 69 5.07 2.04 0.62
N GLY A 70 6.18 1.93 -0.13
CA GLY A 70 7.51 2.31 0.34
C GLY A 70 8.16 1.36 1.35
N ARG A 71 7.70 0.10 1.42
CA ARG A 71 8.25 -0.94 2.31
C ARG A 71 9.11 -1.96 1.55
N SER A 72 9.76 -1.51 0.46
CA SER A 72 10.72 -2.29 -0.32
C SER A 72 12.13 -2.20 0.29
N ARG A 73 13.03 -3.11 -0.11
CA ARG A 73 14.47 -3.01 0.20
C ARG A 73 15.15 -1.91 -0.61
N LEU A 74 14.53 -1.50 -1.70
CA LEU A 74 14.97 -0.37 -2.52
C LEU A 74 14.25 0.91 -2.04
N PRO A 75 14.88 2.09 -2.17
CA PRO A 75 14.27 3.36 -1.79
C PRO A 75 13.25 3.83 -2.84
N ILE A 76 12.19 3.04 -3.03
CA ILE A 76 11.10 3.25 -4.00
C ILE A 76 9.76 3.23 -3.27
N GLY A 77 8.80 4.00 -3.77
CA GLY A 77 7.48 4.19 -3.14
C GLY A 77 7.42 5.37 -2.19
N ILE A 78 6.25 5.59 -1.59
CA ILE A 78 6.00 6.69 -0.66
C ILE A 78 6.85 6.54 0.60
N LYS A 79 7.45 7.63 1.08
CA LYS A 79 8.14 7.61 2.37
C LYS A 79 7.09 7.76 3.48
N SER A 80 6.84 6.71 4.24
CA SER A 80 5.99 6.75 5.43
C SER A 80 6.80 6.42 6.68
N GLU A 81 6.59 7.17 7.76
CA GLU A 81 7.20 6.82 9.04
C GLU A 81 6.52 5.57 9.60
N ARG A 82 5.20 5.61 9.74
CA ARG A 82 4.36 4.53 10.27
C ARG A 82 3.31 4.07 9.28
N MET A 83 2.97 2.79 9.37
CA MET A 83 1.93 2.19 8.56
C MET A 83 0.91 1.45 9.43
N ALA A 84 -0.38 1.71 9.18
CA ALA A 84 -1.49 0.98 9.78
C ALA A 84 -2.25 0.17 8.73
N ILE A 85 -2.72 -1.03 9.10
CA ILE A 85 -3.56 -1.89 8.26
C ILE A 85 -4.85 -2.28 8.99
N PHE A 86 -6.01 -2.22 8.35
CA PHE A 86 -7.28 -2.47 9.05
C PHE A 86 -7.82 -3.88 8.88
N GLU A 87 -7.75 -4.46 7.68
CA GLU A 87 -8.28 -5.80 7.43
C GLU A 87 -7.53 -6.53 6.32
N LEU A 88 -7.77 -7.84 6.26
CA LEU A 88 -7.28 -8.73 5.23
C LEU A 88 -8.42 -9.02 4.23
N SER A 89 -8.09 -9.01 2.94
CA SER A 89 -9.02 -9.42 1.88
C SER A 89 -9.46 -10.87 2.07
N ALA A 90 -10.75 -11.13 1.84
CA ALA A 90 -11.31 -12.47 1.90
C ALA A 90 -10.71 -13.39 0.82
N GLU A 91 -10.38 -12.83 -0.35
CA GLU A 91 -9.72 -13.50 -1.48
C GLU A 91 -8.29 -13.96 -1.13
N SER A 92 -7.71 -13.45 -0.04
CA SER A 92 -6.43 -13.94 0.47
C SER A 92 -6.56 -15.22 1.28
N HIS A 93 -7.78 -15.67 1.60
CA HIS A 93 -8.07 -16.88 2.36
C HIS A 93 -7.29 -16.97 3.68
N GLY A 94 -7.17 -15.83 4.37
CA GLY A 94 -6.42 -15.72 5.63
C GLY A 94 -4.90 -15.62 5.48
N ASN A 95 -4.36 -15.65 4.26
CA ASN A 95 -2.93 -15.48 4.05
C ASN A 95 -2.53 -13.99 4.17
N ALA A 96 -1.79 -13.64 5.21
CA ALA A 96 -1.28 -12.30 5.44
C ALA A 96 0.24 -12.18 5.21
N THR A 97 0.74 -12.80 4.14
CA THR A 97 2.11 -12.54 3.67
C THR A 97 2.34 -11.02 3.61
N GLY A 98 3.47 -10.58 4.18
CA GLY A 98 3.86 -9.18 4.21
C GLY A 98 3.29 -8.35 5.37
N MET A 99 2.48 -8.91 6.26
CA MET A 99 1.90 -8.18 7.40
C MET A 99 2.93 -7.49 8.30
N GLY A 100 4.13 -8.06 8.41
CA GLY A 100 5.22 -7.49 9.21
C GLY A 100 5.83 -6.20 8.64
N ARG A 101 5.30 -5.70 7.52
CA ARG A 101 5.62 -4.37 6.96
C ARG A 101 4.82 -3.23 7.59
N ALA A 102 3.70 -3.57 8.23
CA ALA A 102 2.90 -2.64 8.99
C ALA A 102 3.45 -2.48 10.41
N ASP A 103 3.22 -1.32 10.99
CA ASP A 103 3.57 -1.03 12.39
C ASP A 103 2.39 -1.37 13.31
N VAL A 104 1.14 -1.10 12.85
CA VAL A 104 -0.10 -1.28 13.61
C VAL A 104 -1.14 -2.02 12.76
N ALA A 105 -1.93 -2.89 13.38
CA ALA A 105 -3.13 -3.46 12.79
C ALA A 105 -4.27 -3.57 13.80
N THR A 106 -5.48 -3.82 13.31
CA THR A 106 -6.66 -3.99 14.18
C THR A 106 -6.82 -5.44 14.65
N LYS A 107 -7.63 -5.65 15.69
CA LYS A 107 -8.11 -6.97 16.09
C LYS A 107 -8.88 -7.67 14.98
N LYS A 108 -9.62 -6.92 14.16
CA LYS A 108 -10.35 -7.43 13.00
C LYS A 108 -9.40 -8.08 11.99
N PHE A 109 -8.30 -7.40 11.62
CA PHE A 109 -7.23 -7.98 10.80
C PHE A 109 -6.69 -9.28 11.40
N LEU A 110 -6.34 -9.26 12.70
CA LEU A 110 -5.80 -10.44 13.38
C LEU A 110 -6.79 -11.62 13.34
N SER A 111 -8.08 -11.37 13.51
CA SER A 111 -9.11 -12.41 13.49
C SER A 111 -9.27 -13.09 12.13
N GLN A 112 -8.84 -12.44 11.05
CA GLN A 112 -8.89 -12.96 9.68
C GLN A 112 -7.62 -13.75 9.29
N LEU A 113 -6.55 -13.64 10.09
CA LEU A 113 -5.27 -14.28 9.85
C LEU A 113 -5.35 -15.80 9.98
N SER A 114 -4.80 -16.52 9.00
CA SER A 114 -4.51 -17.95 9.06
C SER A 114 -3.00 -18.19 9.03
N PHE A 115 -2.45 -18.71 10.12
CA PHE A 115 -1.04 -19.09 10.18
C PHE A 115 -0.72 -20.23 9.21
N ASP A 116 -1.63 -21.18 9.04
CA ASP A 116 -1.46 -22.30 8.10
C ASP A 116 -1.38 -21.82 6.65
N ALA A 117 -2.10 -20.76 6.30
CA ALA A 117 -2.02 -20.15 4.97
C ALA A 117 -0.77 -19.25 4.83
N THR A 118 -0.36 -18.58 5.91
CA THR A 118 0.67 -17.53 5.88
C THR A 118 2.09 -18.07 6.02
N TYR A 119 2.34 -18.98 6.97
CA TYR A 119 3.68 -19.45 7.33
C TYR A 119 4.38 -20.34 6.29
N PRO A 120 3.70 -21.11 5.42
CA PRO A 120 4.39 -21.75 4.31
C PRO A 120 5.18 -20.76 3.45
N ASN A 121 4.62 -19.57 3.17
CA ASN A 121 5.32 -18.51 2.47
C ASN A 121 6.47 -17.93 3.30
N ALA A 122 6.31 -17.82 4.62
CA ALA A 122 7.39 -17.38 5.50
C ALA A 122 8.62 -18.28 5.45
N ILE A 123 8.40 -19.60 5.33
CA ILE A 123 9.46 -20.61 5.23
C ILE A 123 10.16 -20.51 3.87
N THR A 124 9.41 -20.33 2.78
CA THR A 124 9.97 -20.28 1.42
C THR A 124 10.61 -18.93 1.06
N ASP A 125 10.14 -17.83 1.66
CA ASP A 125 10.66 -16.48 1.38
C ASP A 125 11.99 -16.19 2.07
N HIS A 126 12.35 -16.98 3.09
CA HIS A 126 13.55 -16.80 3.92
C HIS A 126 13.66 -15.43 4.63
N ASP A 127 12.58 -14.65 4.70
CA ASP A 127 12.53 -13.34 5.35
C ASP A 127 11.40 -13.28 6.40
N SER A 128 11.67 -13.82 7.58
CA SER A 128 10.70 -13.86 8.69
C SER A 128 10.29 -12.48 9.21
N SER A 129 11.05 -11.42 8.89
CA SER A 129 10.73 -10.06 9.34
C SER A 129 9.38 -9.58 8.81
N THR A 130 9.01 -10.04 7.62
CA THR A 130 7.78 -9.65 6.90
C THR A 130 6.53 -10.40 7.38
N TYR A 131 6.71 -11.30 8.34
CA TYR A 131 5.67 -12.18 8.90
C TYR A 131 5.46 -11.95 10.40
N LYS A 132 6.08 -10.92 10.98
CA LYS A 132 5.84 -10.53 12.36
C LYS A 132 4.45 -9.91 12.49
N ILE A 133 3.77 -10.20 13.59
CA ILE A 133 2.48 -9.57 13.90
C ILE A 133 2.75 -8.11 14.32
N PRO A 134 2.09 -7.11 13.70
CA PRO A 134 2.21 -5.70 14.09
C PRO A 134 1.56 -5.45 15.47
N LEU A 135 1.63 -4.23 15.99
CA LEU A 135 0.89 -3.87 17.20
C LEU A 135 -0.62 -4.03 16.92
N ILE A 136 -1.31 -4.81 17.74
CA ILE A 136 -2.74 -5.08 17.56
C ILE A 136 -3.55 -4.20 18.51
N VAL A 137 -4.46 -3.40 17.95
CA VAL A 137 -5.37 -2.49 18.67
C VAL A 137 -6.83 -2.78 18.33
N ASP A 138 -7.78 -2.16 19.01
CA ASP A 138 -9.16 -2.65 19.02
C ASP A 138 -9.90 -2.37 17.72
N ASN A 139 -9.73 -1.18 17.15
CA ASN A 139 -10.46 -0.71 15.97
C ASN A 139 -9.60 0.21 15.07
N GLU A 140 -10.20 0.69 13.99
CA GLU A 140 -9.54 1.48 12.95
C GLU A 140 -9.15 2.88 13.44
N GLN A 141 -9.98 3.50 14.29
CA GLN A 141 -9.68 4.77 14.94
C GLN A 141 -8.43 4.65 15.84
N GLU A 142 -8.37 3.63 16.71
CA GLU A 142 -7.21 3.36 17.55
C GLU A 142 -5.97 3.04 16.73
N ALA A 143 -6.11 2.36 15.58
CA ALA A 143 -4.99 2.04 14.71
C ALA A 143 -4.36 3.29 14.12
N MET A 144 -5.16 4.26 13.68
CA MET A 144 -4.68 5.55 13.22
C MET A 144 -4.03 6.35 14.36
N GLN A 145 -4.69 6.45 15.50
CA GLN A 145 -4.18 7.18 16.67
C GLN A 145 -2.86 6.58 17.17
N THR A 146 -2.77 5.25 17.24
CA THR A 146 -1.55 4.54 17.66
C THR A 146 -0.43 4.78 16.66
N ALA A 147 -0.70 4.69 15.36
CA ALA A 147 0.30 4.96 14.33
C ALA A 147 0.84 6.40 14.42
N MET A 148 -0.02 7.40 14.67
CA MET A 148 0.40 8.77 14.92
C MET A 148 1.23 8.90 16.20
N ALA A 149 0.79 8.27 17.30
CA ALA A 149 1.43 8.37 18.61
C ALA A 149 2.86 7.78 18.64
N ILE A 150 3.15 6.81 17.77
CA ILE A 150 4.48 6.18 17.66
C ILE A 150 5.37 6.83 16.58
N CYS A 151 4.92 7.91 15.94
CA CYS A 151 5.78 8.76 15.13
C CYS A 151 6.69 9.61 16.04
N LEU A 152 7.94 9.78 15.65
CA LEU A 152 8.97 10.46 16.41
C LEU A 152 8.87 11.99 16.27
N ASN A 153 8.52 12.50 15.09
CA ASN A 153 8.58 13.93 14.77
C ASN A 153 7.29 14.45 14.11
N ILE A 154 6.13 13.85 14.42
CA ILE A 154 4.85 14.27 13.86
C ILE A 154 4.44 15.66 14.38
N ASP A 155 3.97 16.52 13.47
CA ASP A 155 3.24 17.75 13.83
C ASP A 155 1.77 17.37 14.07
N TYR A 156 1.35 17.30 15.33
CA TYR A 156 -0.02 16.93 15.69
C TYR A 156 -1.07 17.96 15.25
N GLU A 157 -0.66 19.22 14.98
CA GLU A 157 -1.58 20.24 14.48
C GLU A 157 -1.80 20.09 12.97
N ASN A 158 -0.82 19.57 12.24
CA ASN A 158 -0.88 19.39 10.77
C ASN A 158 -0.29 18.04 10.35
N PRO A 159 -0.84 16.90 10.82
CA PRO A 159 -0.27 15.60 10.53
C PRO A 159 -0.41 15.29 9.04
N ARG A 160 0.62 14.69 8.44
CA ARG A 160 0.60 14.25 7.04
C ARG A 160 0.16 12.79 6.99
N ILE A 161 -1.09 12.56 6.61
CA ILE A 161 -1.70 11.23 6.61
C ILE A 161 -2.19 10.91 5.20
N ILE A 162 -1.92 9.69 4.75
CA ILE A 162 -2.46 9.14 3.49
C ILE A 162 -3.24 7.89 3.83
N ILE A 163 -4.47 7.77 3.31
CA ILE A 163 -5.31 6.58 3.46
C ILE A 163 -5.58 6.00 2.08
N LEU A 164 -5.27 4.72 1.92
CA LEU A 164 -5.50 3.92 0.73
C LEU A 164 -6.55 2.86 1.03
N LYS A 165 -7.35 2.51 0.02
CA LYS A 165 -8.22 1.34 0.09
C LYS A 165 -7.37 0.07 0.11
N ASN A 166 -6.40 -0.01 -0.80
CA ASN A 166 -5.35 -1.02 -0.87
C ASN A 166 -4.21 -0.50 -1.78
N SER A 167 -3.18 -1.30 -2.01
CA SER A 167 -2.03 -0.89 -2.82
C SER A 167 -2.23 -1.00 -4.34
N LEU A 168 -3.32 -1.62 -4.80
CA LEU A 168 -3.64 -1.81 -6.23
C LEU A 168 -4.53 -0.67 -6.74
N GLU A 169 -5.59 -0.36 -5.99
CA GLU A 169 -6.55 0.71 -6.28
C GLU A 169 -6.06 2.03 -5.67
N ILE A 170 -5.13 2.71 -6.36
CA ILE A 170 -4.53 3.98 -5.91
C ILE A 170 -4.92 5.20 -6.78
N GLU A 171 -5.97 5.06 -7.58
CA GLU A 171 -6.52 6.15 -8.40
C GLU A 171 -7.08 7.27 -7.51
N ASP A 172 -7.81 6.86 -6.47
CA ASP A 172 -8.39 7.71 -5.45
C ASP A 172 -7.74 7.39 -4.10
N ILE A 173 -7.28 8.43 -3.41
CA ILE A 173 -6.63 8.34 -2.10
C ILE A 173 -7.12 9.50 -1.23
N LEU A 174 -7.21 9.28 0.08
CA LEU A 174 -7.42 10.38 1.02
C LEU A 174 -6.08 10.92 1.50
N ILE A 175 -5.98 12.23 1.57
CA ILE A 175 -4.82 12.94 2.09
C ILE A 175 -5.28 13.92 3.16
N SER A 176 -4.50 14.10 4.22
CA SER A 176 -4.76 15.14 5.21
C SER A 176 -4.58 16.54 4.60
N GLU A 177 -5.17 17.55 5.25
CA GLU A 177 -5.09 18.94 4.80
C GLU A 177 -3.65 19.44 4.62
N ALA A 178 -2.73 18.97 5.47
CA ALA A 178 -1.31 19.30 5.42
C ALA A 178 -0.62 18.92 4.08
N LEU A 179 -1.20 17.98 3.33
CA LEU A 179 -0.68 17.50 2.04
C LEU A 179 -1.27 18.27 0.84
N ILE A 180 -2.36 19.03 1.02
CA ILE A 180 -3.03 19.76 -0.07
C ILE A 180 -2.11 20.77 -0.76
N PRO A 181 -1.30 21.59 -0.05
CA PRO A 181 -0.40 22.54 -0.70
C PRO A 181 0.59 21.85 -1.64
N GLU A 182 1.13 20.69 -1.23
CA GLU A 182 2.04 19.89 -2.05
C GLU A 182 1.30 19.28 -3.25
N ALA A 183 0.15 18.66 -3.01
CA ALA A 183 -0.63 18.01 -4.06
C ALA A 183 -0.98 18.97 -5.21
N LYS A 184 -1.29 20.24 -4.90
CA LYS A 184 -1.55 21.29 -5.91
C LYS A 184 -0.35 21.63 -6.80
N THR A 185 0.86 21.26 -6.42
CA THR A 185 2.08 21.48 -7.23
C THR A 185 2.37 20.33 -8.20
N ARG A 186 1.67 19.19 -8.07
CA ARG A 186 1.86 17.99 -8.88
C ARG A 186 0.84 17.97 -10.01
N GLN A 187 1.29 17.75 -11.25
CA GLN A 187 0.39 17.70 -12.41
C GLN A 187 -0.39 16.39 -12.49
N GLU A 188 0.11 15.36 -11.82
CA GLU A 188 -0.45 14.02 -11.77
C GLU A 188 -1.59 13.89 -10.75
N LEU A 189 -1.76 14.86 -9.86
CA LEU A 189 -2.77 14.85 -8.82
C LEU A 189 -3.87 15.87 -9.10
N THR A 190 -5.11 15.48 -8.82
CA THR A 190 -6.27 16.37 -8.87
C THR A 190 -6.99 16.33 -7.53
N ILE A 191 -7.23 17.49 -6.91
CA ILE A 191 -8.03 17.59 -5.69
C ILE A 191 -9.51 17.58 -6.07
N VAL A 192 -10.21 16.52 -5.68
CA VAL A 192 -11.61 16.26 -6.09
C VAL A 192 -12.65 16.68 -5.05
N SER A 193 -12.24 17.00 -3.82
CA SER A 193 -13.12 17.38 -2.71
C SER A 193 -12.56 18.53 -1.87
N GLN A 194 -13.43 19.18 -1.10
CA GLN A 194 -13.00 20.06 0.01
C GLN A 194 -12.61 19.20 1.22
N PRO A 195 -11.79 19.73 2.15
CA PRO A 195 -11.52 19.05 3.41
C PRO A 195 -12.79 18.67 4.18
N PHE A 196 -12.72 17.53 4.85
CA PHE A 196 -13.81 16.99 5.66
C PHE A 196 -13.23 16.16 6.81
N ASP A 197 -14.01 16.01 7.88
CA ASP A 197 -13.64 15.16 9.01
C ASP A 197 -13.90 13.69 8.70
N LEU A 198 -12.98 12.82 9.15
CA LEU A 198 -13.21 11.38 9.08
C LEU A 198 -14.33 10.98 10.03
N GLU A 199 -15.27 10.17 9.52
CA GLU A 199 -16.37 9.63 10.29
C GLU A 199 -16.04 8.23 10.76
N PHE A 200 -16.25 7.98 12.05
CA PHE A 200 -16.15 6.67 12.68
C PHE A 200 -17.50 6.26 13.26
N ASP A 201 -17.75 4.96 13.36
CA ASP A 201 -18.91 4.45 14.06
C ASP A 201 -18.69 4.31 15.57
N GLU A 202 -19.71 3.84 16.30
CA GLU A 202 -19.62 3.68 17.77
C GLU A 202 -18.59 2.63 18.20
N ALA A 203 -18.19 1.73 17.30
CA ALA A 203 -17.16 0.73 17.53
C ALA A 203 -15.75 1.25 17.18
N GLY A 204 -15.64 2.43 16.58
CA GLY A 204 -14.39 3.05 16.11
C GLY A 204 -13.94 2.55 14.74
N ASP A 205 -14.85 1.96 13.95
CA ASP A 205 -14.58 1.57 12.57
C ASP A 205 -14.80 2.76 11.62
N LEU A 206 -13.95 2.90 10.60
CA LEU A 206 -13.99 4.01 9.65
C LEU A 206 -15.21 3.86 8.72
N LYS A 207 -16.05 4.90 8.69
CA LYS A 207 -17.20 5.00 7.76
C LYS A 207 -16.88 5.76 6.50
N THR A 208 -15.89 6.65 6.55
CA THR A 208 -15.47 7.42 5.37
C THR A 208 -15.01 6.48 4.25
N ILE A 209 -15.64 6.63 3.09
CA ILE A 209 -15.31 5.89 1.88
C ILE A 209 -14.38 6.76 1.03
N ILE A 210 -13.40 6.10 0.39
CA ILE A 210 -12.51 6.69 -0.62
C ILE A 210 -13.21 6.69 -1.97
#